data_AF-A0AA38CLU0-F1
#
_entry.id   AF-A0AA38CLU0-F1
#
_cell.length_a   1.000
_cell.length_b   1.000
_cell.length_c   1.000
_cell.angle_alpha   90.00
_cell.angle_beta   90.00
_cell.angle_gamma   90.00
#
_symmetry.space_group_name_H-M   'P 1'
#
loop_
_entity.id
_entity.type
_entity.pdbx_description
1 polymer ?
#
loop_
_entity_poly.entity_id
_entity_poly.type
_entity_poly.pdbx_seq_one_letter_code
_entity_poly.pdbx_strand_id
1 'polypeptide(L)'
;HACCGVTFWIYLLIIVGLVLFAGLMSGLTLGLMSLGLVDLEVLIQSGTPQDKKHAAKILPVVKNQHLLLCTLLIGNSMAMEALPIFLDSLVTAWGAILISVTLILMFGEILPQAVCSRYGLAVGAAVAPIVRVLLFAFFPVAYPISK
;
A
#
# COMPACT_ATOMS: atom_id res chain seq x y z
N HIS A 1 31.35 -16.67 -11.72
CA HIS A 1 30.06 -16.47 -12.42
C HIS A 1 29.11 -17.68 -12.24
N ALA A 2 28.83 -18.13 -11.01
CA ALA A 2 28.01 -19.32 -10.72
C ALA A 2 27.02 -19.14 -9.54
N CYS A 3 26.25 -18.05 -9.52
CA CYS A 3 25.22 -17.78 -8.49
C CYS A 3 23.84 -17.40 -9.08
N CYS A 4 23.58 -17.71 -10.35
CA CYS A 4 22.56 -17.03 -11.17
C CYS A 4 21.22 -17.78 -11.28
N GLY A 5 20.56 -18.10 -10.18
CA GLY A 5 19.21 -18.65 -10.28
C GLY A 5 18.36 -18.29 -9.10
N VAL A 6 18.54 -19.02 -8.00
CA VAL A 6 17.63 -18.97 -6.87
C VAL A 6 17.76 -17.67 -6.07
N THR A 7 18.98 -17.24 -5.73
CA THR A 7 19.19 -16.02 -4.93
C THR A 7 18.77 -14.75 -5.69
N PHE A 8 19.11 -14.66 -6.98
CA PHE A 8 18.68 -13.56 -7.84
C PHE A 8 17.15 -13.49 -7.94
N TRP A 9 16.48 -14.64 -8.13
CA TRP A 9 15.03 -14.71 -8.23
C TRP A 9 14.34 -14.41 -6.90
N ILE A 10 14.93 -14.81 -5.77
CA ILE A 10 14.46 -14.44 -4.42
C ILE A 10 14.54 -12.93 -4.21
N TYR A 11 15.68 -12.30 -4.51
CA TYR A 11 15.80 -10.84 -4.38
C TYR A 11 14.83 -10.10 -5.30
N LEU A 12 14.65 -10.57 -6.55
CA LEU A 12 13.69 -10.00 -7.48
C LEU A 12 12.25 -10.14 -6.96
N LEU A 13 11.88 -11.30 -6.39
CA LEU A 13 10.57 -11.52 -5.79
C LEU A 13 10.35 -10.61 -4.57
N ILE A 14 11.37 -10.43 -3.72
CA ILE A 14 11.34 -9.51 -2.59
C ILE A 14 11.14 -8.06 -3.07
N ILE A 15 11.88 -7.62 -4.09
CA ILE A 15 11.76 -6.29 -4.69
C ILE A 15 10.35 -6.08 -5.25
N VAL A 16 9.83 -7.03 -6.03
CA VAL A 16 8.47 -6.95 -6.58
C VAL A 16 7.44 -6.89 -5.46
N GLY A 17 7.60 -7.70 -4.40
CA GLY A 17 6.75 -7.66 -3.22
C GLY A 17 6.79 -6.30 -2.51
N LEU A 18 7.98 -5.72 -2.32
CA LEU A 18 8.19 -4.39 -1.74
C LEU A 18 7.54 -3.29 -2.57
N VAL A 19 7.69 -3.31 -3.90
CA VAL A 19 7.06 -2.34 -4.83
C VAL A 19 5.54 -2.43 -4.74
N LEU A 20 4.99 -3.65 -4.81
CA LEU A 20 3.53 -3.85 -4.75
C LEU A 20 2.97 -3.41 -3.41
N PHE A 21 3.69 -3.71 -2.33
CA PHE A 21 3.32 -3.28 -0.99
C PHE A 21 3.38 -1.75 -0.85
N ALA A 22 4.47 -1.11 -1.26
CA ALA A 22 4.62 0.35 -1.25
C ALA A 22 3.53 1.05 -2.08
N GLY A 23 3.27 0.56 -3.29
CA GLY A 23 2.23 1.08 -4.18
C GLY A 23 0.82 0.90 -3.60
N LEU A 24 0.55 -0.24 -2.96
CA LEU A 24 -0.70 -0.45 -2.22
C LEU A 24 -0.83 0.53 -1.05
N MET A 25 0.21 0.71 -0.23
CA MET A 25 0.18 1.62 0.92
C MET A 25 -0.03 3.08 0.49
N SER A 26 0.68 3.52 -0.54
CA SER A 26 0.56 4.87 -1.08
C SER A 26 -0.79 5.10 -1.76
N GLY A 27 -1.25 4.12 -2.54
CA GLY A 27 -2.59 4.13 -3.12
C GLY A 27 -3.70 4.14 -2.10
N LEU A 28 -3.51 3.44 -0.98
CA LEU A 28 -4.46 3.48 0.13
C LEU A 28 -4.44 4.81 0.87
N THR A 29 -3.27 5.43 1.02
CA THR A 29 -3.13 6.76 1.59
C THR A 29 -3.90 7.79 0.77
N LEU A 30 -3.70 7.78 -0.55
CA LEU A 30 -4.44 8.64 -1.49
C LEU A 30 -5.94 8.28 -1.55
N GLY A 31 -6.25 6.99 -1.57
CA GLY A 31 -7.61 6.47 -1.62
C GLY A 31 -8.42 6.81 -0.37
N LEU A 32 -7.83 6.73 0.82
CA LEU A 32 -8.47 7.13 2.08
C LEU A 32 -8.66 8.65 2.18
N MET A 33 -7.73 9.43 1.62
CA MET A 33 -7.93 10.87 1.50
C MET A 33 -9.04 11.22 0.49
N SER A 34 -9.26 10.39 -0.52
CA SER A 34 -10.29 10.59 -1.56
C SER A 34 -11.66 9.98 -1.22
N LEU A 35 -11.71 8.89 -0.45
CA LEU A 35 -12.91 8.20 0.02
C LEU A 35 -13.08 8.55 1.50
N GLY A 36 -13.62 9.75 1.76
CA GLY A 36 -13.78 10.22 3.13
C GLY A 36 -14.78 9.37 3.92
N LEU A 37 -14.79 9.54 5.25
CA LEU A 37 -15.80 8.91 6.13
C LEU A 37 -17.23 9.10 5.61
N VAL A 38 -17.50 10.26 5.01
CA VAL A 38 -18.81 10.62 4.44
C VAL A 38 -19.19 9.70 3.28
N ASP A 39 -18.28 9.43 2.34
CA ASP A 39 -18.55 8.50 1.22
C ASP A 39 -18.81 7.08 1.73
N LEU A 40 -18.04 6.65 2.75
CA LEU A 40 -18.22 5.35 3.36
C LEU A 40 -19.57 5.24 4.08
N GLU A 41 -20.02 6.31 4.73
CA GLU A 41 -21.30 6.39 5.43
C GLU A 41 -22.48 6.40 4.45
N VAL A 42 -22.34 7.11 3.32
CA VAL A 42 -23.28 7.04 2.20
C VAL A 42 -23.35 5.63 1.62
N LEU A 43 -22.21 4.94 1.47
CA LEU A 43 -22.16 3.55 1.00
C LEU A 43 -22.81 2.57 2.01
N ILE A 44 -22.69 2.83 3.31
CA ILE A 44 -23.37 2.04 4.36
C ILE A 44 -24.88 2.28 4.33
N GLN A 45 -25.35 3.46 3.95
CA GLN A 45 -26.78 3.75 3.83
C GLN A 45 -27.39 3.26 2.52
N SER A 46 -26.70 3.47 1.39
CA SER A 46 -27.25 3.32 0.03
C SER A 46 -26.58 2.22 -0.82
N GLY A 47 -25.49 1.62 -0.35
CA GLY A 47 -24.76 0.57 -1.07
C GLY A 47 -25.40 -0.82 -1.00
N THR A 48 -24.87 -1.76 -1.78
CA THR A 48 -25.37 -3.15 -1.80
C THR A 48 -25.17 -3.83 -0.43
N PRO A 49 -25.98 -4.85 -0.07
CA PRO A 49 -25.86 -5.53 1.22
C PRO A 49 -24.46 -6.14 1.48
N GLN A 50 -23.70 -6.42 0.43
CA GLN A 50 -22.31 -6.88 0.53
C GLN A 50 -21.38 -5.71 0.88
N ASP A 51 -21.47 -4.60 0.16
CA ASP A 51 -20.68 -3.39 0.40
C ASP A 51 -20.93 -2.82 1.80
N LYS A 52 -22.18 -2.81 2.29
CA LYS A 52 -22.53 -2.38 3.64
C LYS A 52 -21.76 -3.13 4.72
N LYS A 53 -21.64 -4.47 4.60
CA LYS A 53 -20.92 -5.30 5.57
C LYS A 53 -19.42 -5.05 5.55
N HIS A 54 -18.86 -4.71 4.38
CA HIS A 54 -17.45 -4.38 4.24
C HIS A 54 -17.17 -2.98 4.78
N ALA A 55 -17.90 -1.97 4.31
CA ALA A 55 -17.80 -0.58 4.74
C ALA A 55 -17.97 -0.40 6.26
N ALA A 56 -18.96 -1.05 6.88
CA ALA A 56 -19.17 -0.98 8.32
C ALA A 56 -17.99 -1.51 9.17
N LYS A 57 -17.21 -2.46 8.62
CA LYS A 57 -16.01 -2.99 9.28
C LYS A 57 -14.78 -2.11 9.09
N ILE A 58 -14.76 -1.30 8.03
CA ILE A 58 -13.65 -0.41 7.68
C ILE A 58 -13.86 0.97 8.34
N LEU A 59 -15.10 1.38 8.58
CA LEU A 59 -15.47 2.61 9.29
C LEU A 59 -14.70 2.86 10.61
N PRO A 60 -14.62 1.91 11.57
CA PRO A 60 -13.89 2.14 12.83
C PRO A 60 -12.37 2.27 12.64
N VAL A 61 -11.85 1.75 11.53
CA VAL A 61 -10.45 1.87 11.17
C VAL A 61 -10.15 3.26 10.64
N VAL A 62 -10.95 3.74 9.66
CA VAL A 62 -10.79 5.08 9.08
C VAL A 62 -11.07 6.16 10.13
N LYS A 63 -11.88 5.86 11.15
CA LYS A 63 -12.09 6.73 12.31
C LYS A 63 -10.78 7.08 13.06
N ASN A 64 -9.77 6.21 13.03
CA ASN A 64 -8.43 6.46 13.56
C ASN A 64 -7.43 6.79 12.45
N GLN A 65 -7.82 7.69 11.53
CA GLN A 65 -7.05 8.02 10.33
C GLN A 65 -5.59 8.35 10.62
N HIS A 66 -5.29 9.10 11.69
CA HIS A 66 -3.92 9.50 12.03
C HIS A 66 -2.98 8.31 12.26
N LEU A 67 -3.45 7.30 13.00
CA LEU A 67 -2.62 6.14 13.37
C LEU A 67 -2.39 5.22 12.18
N LEU A 68 -3.44 5.04 11.38
CA LEU A 68 -3.36 4.27 10.16
C LEU A 68 -2.42 4.95 9.15
N LEU A 69 -2.56 6.25 8.93
CA LEU A 69 -1.66 7.02 8.07
C LEU A 69 -0.21 6.90 8.53
N CYS A 70 0.06 7.02 9.84
CA CYS A 70 1.40 6.88 10.39
C CYS A 70 1.99 5.49 10.08
N THR A 71 1.19 4.44 10.24
CA THR A 71 1.62 3.05 9.95
C THR A 71 1.86 2.82 8.45
N LEU A 72 0.96 3.33 7.59
CA LEU A 72 1.11 3.25 6.13
C LEU A 72 2.37 4.00 5.66
N LEU A 73 2.62 5.19 6.21
CA LEU A 73 3.79 6.01 5.88
C LEU A 73 5.10 5.36 6.32
N ILE A 74 5.15 4.80 7.53
CA ILE A 74 6.33 4.08 8.03
C ILE A 74 6.61 2.85 7.16
N GLY A 75 5.57 2.05 6.84
CA GLY A 75 5.69 0.89 5.96
C GLY A 75 6.14 1.26 4.54
N ASN A 76 5.58 2.33 3.99
CA ASN A 76 5.98 2.85 2.68
C ASN A 76 7.44 3.34 2.69
N SER A 77 7.83 4.12 3.70
CA SER A 77 9.20 4.63 3.84
C SER A 77 10.23 3.50 3.98
N MET A 78 9.93 2.47 4.78
CA MET A 78 10.81 1.29 4.86
C MET A 78 10.93 0.57 3.51
N ALA A 79 9.82 0.42 2.78
CA ALA A 79 9.85 -0.23 1.48
C ALA A 79 10.62 0.57 0.43
N MET A 80 10.47 1.89 0.44
CA MET A 80 11.18 2.83 -0.44
C MET A 80 12.69 2.83 -0.20
N GLU A 81 13.14 2.64 1.05
CA GLU A 81 14.57 2.53 1.38
C GLU A 81 15.14 1.13 1.11
N ALA A 82 14.37 0.07 1.40
CA ALA A 82 14.83 -1.31 1.20
C ALA A 82 15.03 -1.64 -0.29
N LEU A 83 14.19 -1.10 -1.16
CA LEU A 83 14.21 -1.37 -2.60
C LEU A 83 15.56 -1.01 -3.27
N PRO A 84 16.10 0.22 -3.17
CA PRO A 84 17.40 0.57 -3.73
C PRO A 84 18.54 -0.23 -3.10
N ILE A 85 18.47 -0.56 -1.79
CA ILE A 85 19.49 -1.38 -1.12
C ILE A 85 19.58 -2.78 -1.75
N PHE A 86 18.45 -3.41 -2.03
CA PHE A 86 18.43 -4.71 -2.71
C PHE A 86 18.80 -4.61 -4.19
N LEU A 87 18.44 -3.52 -4.87
CA LEU A 87 18.85 -3.28 -6.27
C LEU A 87 20.37 -3.04 -6.40
N ASP A 88 20.98 -2.32 -5.47
CA ASP A 88 22.42 -2.04 -5.47
C ASP A 88 23.25 -3.32 -5.35
N SER A 89 22.71 -4.36 -4.71
CA SER A 89 23.33 -5.69 -4.64
C SER A 89 23.25 -6.49 -5.95
N LEU A 90 22.40 -6.06 -6.91
CA LEU A 90 22.12 -6.79 -8.15
C LEU A 90 22.64 -6.08 -9.41
N VAL A 91 22.66 -4.75 -9.40
CA VAL A 91 22.99 -3.89 -10.56
C VAL A 91 24.11 -2.92 -10.18
N THR A 92 24.77 -2.32 -11.16
CA THR A 92 25.72 -1.22 -10.92
C THR A 92 25.03 -0.06 -10.18
N ALA A 93 25.72 0.55 -9.21
CA ALA A 93 25.17 1.58 -8.32
C ALA A 93 24.38 2.69 -9.04
N TRP A 94 24.89 3.16 -10.18
CA TRP A 94 24.20 4.20 -10.97
C TRP A 94 22.88 3.70 -11.61
N GLY A 95 22.86 2.43 -12.06
CA GLY A 95 21.65 1.79 -12.58
C GLY A 95 20.65 1.47 -11.48
N ALA A 96 21.13 1.04 -10.31
CA ALA A 96 20.29 0.77 -9.14
C ALA A 96 19.50 2.01 -8.71
N ILE A 97 20.12 3.19 -8.69
CA ILE A 97 19.47 4.46 -8.34
C ILE A 97 18.42 4.86 -9.41
N LEU A 98 18.80 4.86 -10.69
CA LEU A 98 17.88 5.26 -11.76
C LEU A 98 16.64 4.36 -11.85
N ILE A 99 16.84 3.06 -11.75
CA ILE A 99 15.77 2.07 -11.83
C ILE A 99 14.89 2.14 -10.58
N SER A 100 15.49 2.20 -9.38
CA SER A 100 14.74 2.24 -8.11
C SER A 100 13.84 3.47 -8.02
N VAL A 101 14.37 4.67 -8.30
CA VAL A 101 13.60 5.92 -8.28
C VAL A 101 12.46 5.89 -9.30
N THR A 102 12.73 5.41 -10.51
CA THR A 102 11.69 5.32 -11.55
C THR A 102 10.57 4.35 -11.15
N LEU A 103 10.92 3.18 -10.61
CA LEU A 103 9.93 2.20 -10.13
C LEU A 103 9.13 2.73 -8.94
N ILE A 104 9.79 3.33 -7.94
CA ILE A 104 9.12 3.87 -6.76
C ILE A 104 8.17 5.01 -7.15
N LEU A 105 8.59 5.95 -8.00
CA LEU A 105 7.71 7.04 -8.45
C LEU A 105 6.53 6.49 -9.27
N MET A 106 6.80 5.56 -10.20
CA MET A 106 5.76 5.04 -11.09
C MET A 106 4.73 4.22 -10.31
N PHE A 107 5.14 3.34 -9.40
CA PHE A 107 4.24 2.48 -8.63
C PHE A 107 3.72 3.10 -7.33
N GLY A 108 4.52 3.95 -6.69
CA GLY A 108 4.20 4.60 -5.43
C GLY A 108 3.30 5.82 -5.61
N GLU A 109 3.41 6.56 -6.72
CA GLU A 109 2.68 7.81 -6.88
C GLU A 109 1.84 7.83 -8.16
N ILE A 110 2.44 7.58 -9.33
CA ILE A 110 1.78 7.79 -10.62
C ILE A 110 0.64 6.78 -10.87
N LEU A 111 0.89 5.48 -10.70
CA LEU A 111 -0.10 4.42 -10.89
C LEU A 111 -1.29 4.55 -9.93
N PRO A 112 -1.08 4.67 -8.60
CA PRO A 112 -2.19 4.78 -7.67
C PRO A 112 -2.99 6.06 -7.88
N GLN A 113 -2.34 7.17 -8.21
CA GLN A 113 -3.03 8.44 -8.47
C GLN A 113 -3.86 8.37 -9.76
N ALA A 114 -3.34 7.76 -10.83
CA ALA A 114 -4.09 7.55 -12.07
C ALA A 114 -5.30 6.62 -11.87
N VAL A 115 -5.13 5.57 -11.07
CA VAL A 115 -6.18 4.60 -10.76
C VAL A 115 -7.23 5.20 -9.81
N CYS A 116 -6.83 5.94 -8.77
CA CYS A 116 -7.75 6.61 -7.86
C CYS A 116 -8.55 7.71 -8.56
N SER A 117 -7.92 8.46 -9.48
CA SER A 117 -8.60 9.51 -10.25
C SER A 117 -9.69 8.95 -11.18
N ARG A 118 -9.50 7.74 -11.73
CA ARG A 118 -10.43 7.16 -12.72
C ARG A 118 -11.37 6.09 -12.15
N TYR A 119 -10.95 5.35 -11.14
CA TYR A 119 -11.62 4.17 -10.58
C TYR A 119 -11.60 4.14 -9.04
N GLY A 120 -11.39 5.28 -8.35
CA GLY A 120 -11.19 5.33 -6.90
C GLY A 120 -12.21 4.53 -6.08
N LEU A 121 -13.49 4.59 -6.44
CA LEU A 121 -14.55 3.84 -5.74
C LEU A 121 -14.47 2.32 -5.98
N ALA A 122 -14.29 1.89 -7.23
CA ALA A 122 -14.23 0.48 -7.61
C ALA A 122 -12.95 -0.19 -7.08
N VAL A 123 -11.83 0.53 -7.13
CA VAL A 123 -10.56 0.08 -6.59
C VAL A 123 -10.65 0.04 -5.07
N GLY A 124 -11.14 1.11 -4.41
CA GLY A 124 -11.36 1.12 -2.95
C GLY A 124 -12.20 -0.06 -2.47
N ALA A 125 -13.26 -0.43 -3.19
CA ALA A 125 -14.06 -1.61 -2.90
C ALA A 125 -13.28 -2.94 -3.12
N ALA A 126 -12.47 -3.03 -4.18
CA ALA A 126 -11.65 -4.21 -4.44
C ALA A 126 -10.48 -4.37 -3.45
N VAL A 127 -9.88 -3.28 -2.97
CA VAL A 127 -8.78 -3.32 -1.99
C VAL A 127 -9.28 -3.46 -0.55
N ALA A 128 -10.56 -3.15 -0.26
CA ALA A 128 -11.18 -3.27 1.05
C ALA A 128 -10.82 -4.55 1.86
N PRO A 129 -10.87 -5.77 1.29
CA PRO A 129 -10.43 -6.97 2.01
C PRO A 129 -8.92 -7.01 2.29
N ILE A 130 -8.09 -6.54 1.36
CA ILE A 130 -6.62 -6.44 1.53
C ILE A 130 -6.29 -5.47 2.65
N VAL A 131 -6.92 -4.29 2.68
CA VAL A 131 -6.77 -3.32 3.78
C VAL A 131 -7.05 -3.96 5.12
N ARG A 132 -8.11 -4.76 5.20
CA ARG A 132 -8.51 -5.41 6.44
C ARG A 132 -7.52 -6.47 6.91
N VAL A 133 -6.96 -7.25 6.00
CA VAL A 133 -5.89 -8.22 6.31
C VAL A 133 -4.64 -7.48 6.77
N LEU A 134 -4.28 -6.41 6.06
CA LEU A 134 -3.10 -5.61 6.33
C LEU A 134 -3.22 -4.92 7.70
N LEU A 135 -4.41 -4.43 8.04
CA LEU A 135 -4.72 -3.92 9.38
C LEU A 135 -4.69 -4.97 10.46
N PHE A 136 -5.18 -6.18 10.20
CA PHE A 136 -5.09 -7.25 11.18
C PHE A 136 -3.63 -7.62 11.44
N ALA A 137 -2.80 -7.67 10.40
CA ALA A 137 -1.37 -7.93 10.49
C ALA A 137 -0.61 -6.80 11.21
N PHE A 138 -0.99 -5.54 10.97
CA PHE A 138 -0.39 -4.38 11.61
C PHE A 138 -1.05 -4.00 12.95
N PHE A 139 -2.18 -4.61 13.32
CA PHE A 139 -2.86 -4.40 14.60
C PHE A 139 -1.94 -4.50 15.82
N PRO A 140 -1.04 -5.51 15.94
CA PRO A 140 -0.10 -5.59 17.06
C PRO A 140 0.93 -4.43 17.09
N VAL A 141 1.25 -3.82 15.96
CA VAL A 141 2.17 -2.67 15.85
C VAL A 141 1.43 -1.34 16.05
N ALA A 142 0.18 -1.28 15.60
CA ALA A 142 -0.73 -0.15 15.74
C ALA A 142 -1.26 0.02 17.17
N TYR A 143 -1.51 -1.08 17.89
CA TYR A 143 -2.02 -1.07 19.26
C TYR A 143 -1.15 -0.29 20.27
N PRO A 144 0.20 -0.43 20.30
CA PRO A 144 1.04 0.37 21.20
C PRO A 144 1.15 1.85 20.81
N ILE A 145 0.91 2.21 19.55
CA ILE A 145 0.87 3.62 19.10
C ILE A 145 -0.49 4.26 19.44
N SER A 146 -1.53 3.45 19.66
CA SER A 146 -2.90 3.89 19.98
C SER A 146 -3.14 4.12 21.47
N LYS A 147 -2.14 3.94 22.34
CA LYS A 147 -2.26 4.09 23.78
C LYS A 147 -1.27 5.13 24.30
#